data_AF-A0A645IVW5-F1
#
_entry.id   AF-A0A645IVW5-F1
#
_cell.length_a   1.000
_cell.length_b   1.000
_cell.length_c   1.000
_cell.angle_alpha   90.00
_cell.angle_beta   90.00
_cell.angle_gamma   90.00
#
_symmetry.space_group_name_H-M   'P 1'
#
loop_
_entity.id
_entity.type
_entity.pdbx_description
1 polymer ?
#
loop_
_entity_poly.entity_id
_entity_poly.type
_entity_poly.pdbx_seq_one_letter_code
_entity_poly.pdbx_strand_id
1 'polypeptide(L)'
;MRETLEETAYRFLPRFLVGIYQWPRPQRDITYLRFAFGGDLGEEVAGRQLDTGIVRAVWMTLDEMRATQARHRSPLILQCAEDWLAGRRYGLDLLRHYD
;
A
#
# COMPACT_ATOMS: atom_id res chain seq x y z
N MET A 1 -9.86 4.46 6.85
CA MET A 1 -8.62 4.40 6.05
C MET A 1 -7.96 5.77 6.06
N ARG A 2 -6.94 5.95 6.91
CA ARG A 2 -6.30 7.24 7.19
C ARG A 2 -5.12 7.49 6.23
N GLU A 3 -4.20 6.53 6.15
CA GLU A 3 -2.93 6.65 5.41
C GLU A 3 -3.09 7.00 3.92
N THR A 4 -3.98 6.32 3.17
CA THR A 4 -4.16 6.60 1.73
C THR A 4 -4.60 8.04 1.50
N LEU A 5 -5.47 8.59 2.37
CA LEU A 5 -5.97 9.95 2.24
C LEU A 5 -4.89 10.99 2.57
N GLU A 6 -4.04 10.70 3.54
CA GLU A 6 -2.92 11.57 3.93
C GLU A 6 -1.78 11.58 2.90
N GLU A 7 -1.42 10.41 2.36
CA GLU A 7 -0.30 10.29 1.41
C GLU A 7 -0.69 10.58 -0.05
N THR A 8 -1.96 10.49 -0.43
CA THR A 8 -2.38 10.62 -1.85
C THR A 8 -3.48 11.64 -2.12
N ALA A 9 -4.14 12.18 -1.07
CA ALA A 9 -5.37 12.96 -1.17
C ALA A 9 -6.62 12.20 -1.69
N TYR A 10 -6.53 10.90 -1.95
CA TYR A 10 -7.69 10.09 -2.36
C TYR A 10 -8.36 9.38 -1.19
N ARG A 11 -9.70 9.31 -1.23
CA ARG A 11 -10.44 8.38 -0.37
C ARG A 11 -10.17 6.94 -0.82
N PHE A 12 -10.13 6.00 0.12
CA PHE A 12 -9.94 4.58 -0.18
C PHE A 12 -10.90 3.70 0.60
N LEU A 13 -11.57 2.80 -0.11
CA LEU A 13 -12.50 1.82 0.44
C LEU A 13 -11.91 0.42 0.30
N PRO A 14 -11.37 -0.19 1.38
CA PRO A 14 -10.83 -1.53 1.31
C PRO A 14 -11.95 -2.54 1.05
N ARG A 15 -11.67 -3.50 0.17
CA ARG A 15 -12.61 -4.59 -0.18
C ARG A 15 -12.09 -5.95 0.24
N PHE A 16 -10.78 -6.11 0.28
CA PHE A 16 -10.11 -7.37 0.59
C PHE A 16 -8.69 -7.12 1.08
N LEU A 17 -8.14 -8.13 1.74
CA LEU A 17 -6.71 -8.22 2.02
C LEU A 17 -6.01 -8.89 0.82
N VAL A 18 -4.88 -8.35 0.40
CA VAL A 18 -4.03 -8.93 -0.66
C VAL A 18 -3.03 -9.91 -0.05
N GLY A 19 -2.47 -9.57 1.11
CA GLY A 19 -1.50 -10.41 1.81
C GLY A 19 -1.01 -9.78 3.11
N ILE A 20 -0.33 -10.60 3.91
CA ILE A 20 0.38 -10.21 5.13
C ILE A 20 1.84 -10.58 4.94
N TYR A 21 2.73 -9.62 5.08
CA TYR A 21 4.16 -9.80 4.80
C TYR A 21 4.97 -9.50 6.06
N GLN A 22 5.72 -10.49 6.52
CA GLN A 22 6.75 -10.29 7.53
C GLN A 22 8.06 -9.92 6.83
N TRP A 23 8.65 -8.78 7.18
CA TRP A 23 9.91 -8.34 6.60
C TRP A 23 10.84 -7.74 7.65
N PRO A 24 11.99 -8.40 7.93
CA PRO A 24 13.03 -7.82 8.76
C PRO A 24 13.73 -6.71 7.95
N ARG A 25 13.77 -5.49 8.49
CA ARG A 25 14.46 -4.38 7.81
C ARG A 25 15.97 -4.56 7.99
N PRO A 26 16.77 -4.79 6.93
CA PRO A 26 18.18 -5.19 7.11
C PRO A 26 19.07 -4.20 7.87
N GLN A 27 18.65 -2.93 7.93
CA GLN A 27 19.42 -1.82 8.49
C GLN A 27 18.95 -1.39 9.88
N ARG A 28 17.92 -2.02 10.45
CA ARG A 28 17.37 -1.70 11.77
C ARG A 28 16.92 -2.98 12.46
N ASP A 29 17.03 -3.06 13.78
CA ASP A 29 16.47 -4.17 14.56
C ASP A 29 14.95 -4.03 14.70
N ILE A 30 14.26 -3.95 13.56
CA ILE A 30 12.82 -3.77 13.44
C ILE A 30 12.31 -4.78 12.41
N THR A 31 11.38 -5.62 12.84
CA THR A 31 10.62 -6.51 11.96
C THR A 31 9.24 -5.92 11.72
N TYR A 32 8.86 -5.75 10.46
CA TYR A 32 7.54 -5.26 10.08
C TYR A 32 6.61 -6.43 9.80
N LEU A 33 5.36 -6.31 10.25
CA LEU A 33 4.24 -7.10 9.76
C LEU A 33 3.32 -6.17 8.96
N ARG A 34 3.38 -6.27 7.63
CA ARG A 34 2.65 -5.39 6.71
C ARG A 34 1.37 -6.07 6.24
N PHE A 35 0.23 -5.43 6.49
CA PHE A 35 -1.05 -5.78 5.88
C PHE A 35 -1.23 -4.95 4.61
N ALA A 36 -1.40 -5.62 3.46
CA ALA A 36 -1.70 -4.94 2.21
C ALA A 36 -3.18 -5.13 1.87
N PHE A 37 -3.91 -4.02 1.73
CA PHE A 37 -5.32 -4.01 1.35
C PHE A 37 -5.48 -3.62 -0.10
N GLY A 38 -6.47 -4.21 -0.76
CA GLY A 38 -6.93 -3.76 -2.07
C GLY A 38 -8.41 -3.42 -2.02
N GLY A 39 -8.83 -2.55 -2.93
CA GLY A 39 -10.19 -2.03 -2.94
C GLY A 39 -10.34 -0.88 -3.92
N ASP A 40 -11.37 -0.08 -3.72
CA ASP A 40 -11.76 0.97 -4.64
C ASP A 40 -11.11 2.29 -4.22
N LEU A 41 -10.54 2.98 -5.20
CA LEU A 41 -10.14 4.37 -5.05
C LEU A 41 -11.39 5.25 -5.21
N GLY A 42 -11.65 6.09 -4.22
CA GLY A 42 -12.70 7.10 -4.26
C GLY A 42 -12.21 8.40 -4.90
N GLU A 43 -12.95 9.48 -4.65
CA GLU A 43 -12.61 10.80 -5.16
C GLU A 43 -11.35 11.38 -4.52
N GLU A 44 -10.64 12.19 -5.31
CA GLU A 44 -9.60 13.08 -4.83
C GLU A 44 -10.21 14.21 -3.99
N VAL A 45 -9.64 14.48 -2.82
CA VAL A 45 -10.01 15.62 -2.00
C VAL A 45 -9.17 16.83 -2.45
N ALA A 46 -9.72 17.59 -3.39
CA ALA A 46 -9.06 18.76 -3.97
C ALA A 46 -8.54 19.73 -2.90
N GLY A 47 -7.31 20.21 -3.09
CA GLY A 47 -6.66 21.17 -2.18
C GLY A 47 -6.12 20.57 -0.88
N ARG A 48 -6.23 19.25 -0.66
CA ARG A 48 -5.61 18.60 0.49
C ARG A 48 -4.09 18.57 0.33
N GLN A 49 -3.38 19.05 1.34
CA GLN A 49 -1.93 18.91 1.42
C GLN A 49 -1.55 17.46 1.77
N LEU A 50 -0.50 16.97 1.12
CA LEU A 50 0.07 15.66 1.43
C LEU A 50 0.99 15.77 2.63
N ASP A 51 1.15 14.65 3.34
CA ASP A 51 2.06 14.57 4.48
C ASP A 51 3.50 14.96 4.12
N THR A 52 4.20 15.55 5.10
CA THR A 52 5.59 15.97 4.96
C THR A 52 6.46 14.80 4.51
N GLY A 53 7.22 15.01 3.43
CA GLY A 53 8.09 13.99 2.82
C GLY A 53 7.48 13.32 1.58
N ILE A 54 6.18 13.49 1.34
CA ILE A 54 5.56 13.07 0.09
C ILE A 54 5.73 14.17 -0.96
N VAL A 55 6.49 13.87 -2.02
CA VAL A 55 6.72 14.81 -3.12
C VAL A 55 5.48 14.91 -4.02
N ARG A 56 4.85 13.76 -4.34
CA ARG A 56 3.64 13.63 -5.16
C ARG A 56 3.15 12.17 -5.17
N ALA A 57 1.87 11.97 -5.46
CA ALA A 57 1.31 10.68 -5.86
C ALA A 57 1.33 10.52 -7.38
N VAL A 58 1.57 9.30 -7.87
CA VAL A 58 1.61 8.98 -9.31
C VAL A 58 0.98 7.63 -9.58
N TRP A 59 0.41 7.49 -10.78
CA TRP A 59 0.02 6.20 -11.33
C TRP A 59 1.20 5.60 -12.11
N MET A 60 1.46 4.32 -11.86
CA MET A 60 2.54 3.58 -12.54
C MET A 60 1.99 2.24 -13.01
N THR A 61 2.40 1.85 -14.21
CA THR A 61 2.28 0.48 -14.71
C THR A 61 3.22 -0.46 -13.95
N LEU A 62 2.96 -1.77 -14.02
CA LEU A 62 3.82 -2.77 -13.39
C LEU A 62 5.27 -2.70 -13.90
N ASP A 63 5.47 -2.47 -15.20
CA ASP A 63 6.79 -2.41 -15.79
C ASP A 63 7.55 -1.15 -15.34
N GLU A 64 6.87 -0.01 -15.19
CA GLU A 64 7.47 1.18 -14.56
C GLU A 64 7.85 0.93 -13.10
N MET A 65 7.04 0.16 -12.35
CA MET A 65 7.39 -0.22 -10.98
C MET A 65 8.65 -1.10 -10.94
N ARG A 66 8.76 -2.08 -11.85
CA ARG A 66 9.95 -2.94 -11.99
C ARG A 66 11.19 -2.15 -12.37
N ALA A 67 11.08 -1.26 -13.36
CA ALA A 67 12.17 -0.42 -13.83
C ALA A 67 12.73 0.52 -12.74
N THR A 68 11.98 0.75 -11.67
CA THR A 68 12.33 1.69 -10.61
C THR A 68 12.60 1.02 -9.26
N GLN A 69 12.75 -0.30 -9.24
CA GLN A 69 12.93 -1.12 -8.04
C GLN A 69 14.07 -0.64 -7.12
N ALA A 70 15.17 -0.13 -7.69
CA ALA A 70 16.29 0.42 -6.92
C ALA A 70 15.90 1.61 -6.02
N ARG A 71 14.79 2.30 -6.31
CA ARG A 71 14.27 3.44 -5.53
C ARG A 71 13.21 3.02 -4.51
N HIS A 72 12.80 1.76 -4.49
CA HIS A 72 11.74 1.30 -3.62
C HIS A 72 12.21 1.29 -2.16
N ARG A 73 11.39 1.81 -1.25
CA ARG A 73 11.67 1.82 0.21
C ARG A 73 11.76 0.41 0.82
N SER A 74 11.18 -0.58 0.14
CA SER A 74 11.25 -2.00 0.49
C SER A 74 10.90 -2.86 -0.74
N PRO A 75 11.35 -4.12 -0.80
CA PRO A 75 10.94 -5.05 -1.87
C PRO A 75 9.43 -5.32 -1.85
N LEU A 76 8.75 -5.06 -0.73
CA LEU A 76 7.32 -5.26 -0.57
C LEU A 76 6.47 -4.34 -1.46
N ILE A 77 7.01 -3.26 -2.05
CA ILE A 77 6.26 -2.44 -3.00
C ILE A 77 5.89 -3.27 -4.22
N LEU A 78 6.87 -3.91 -4.85
CA LEU A 78 6.66 -4.72 -6.03
C LEU A 78 5.87 -5.99 -5.71
N GLN A 79 6.25 -6.69 -4.63
CA GLN A 79 5.58 -7.93 -4.21
C GLN A 79 4.07 -7.75 -4.02
N CYS A 80 3.63 -6.66 -3.36
CA CYS A 80 2.20 -6.41 -3.16
C CYS A 80 1.44 -6.19 -4.47
N ALA A 81 2.06 -5.52 -5.46
CA ALA A 81 1.45 -5.29 -6.76
C ALA A 81 1.34 -6.59 -7.56
N GLU A 82 2.38 -7.42 -7.54
CA GLU A 82 2.39 -8.72 -8.22
C GLU A 82 1.37 -9.68 -7.60
N ASP A 83 1.28 -9.75 -6.28
CA ASP A 83 0.26 -10.55 -5.60
C ASP A 83 -1.17 -10.03 -5.86
N TRP A 84 -1.34 -8.70 -5.98
CA TRP A 84 -2.62 -8.13 -6.39
C TRP A 84 -2.98 -8.54 -7.82
N LEU A 85 -2.03 -8.51 -8.75
CA LEU A 85 -2.21 -8.90 -10.16
C LEU A 85 -2.40 -10.41 -10.34
N ALA A 86 -1.81 -11.23 -9.46
CA ALA A 86 -2.03 -12.67 -9.41
C ALA A 86 -3.43 -13.05 -8.87
N GLY A 87 -4.28 -12.06 -8.57
CA GLY A 87 -5.67 -12.29 -8.15
C GLY A 87 -5.83 -12.66 -6.68
N ARG A 88 -4.82 -12.44 -5.81
CA ARG A 88 -4.96 -12.72 -4.38
C ARG A 88 -5.99 -11.79 -3.73
N ARG A 89 -7.08 -12.36 -3.24
CA ARG A 89 -8.18 -11.64 -2.58
C ARG A 89 -8.63 -12.46 -1.38
N TYR A 90 -8.36 -11.97 -0.18
CA TYR A 90 -8.78 -12.58 1.07
C TYR A 90 -9.84 -11.71 1.76
N GLY A 91 -10.85 -12.34 2.36
CA GLY A 91 -11.93 -11.64 3.04
C GLY A 91 -11.44 -10.75 4.18
N LEU A 92 -12.05 -9.57 4.34
CA LEU A 92 -11.72 -8.65 5.43
C LEU A 92 -12.13 -9.19 6.81
N ASP A 93 -13.06 -10.15 6.84
CA ASP A 93 -13.52 -10.89 8.02
C ASP A 93 -12.43 -11.75 8.68
N LEU A 94 -11.30 -11.96 7.99
CA LEU A 94 -10.07 -12.50 8.60
C LEU A 94 -9.51 -11.59 9.69
N LEU A 95 -9.76 -10.28 9.61
CA LEU A 95 -9.34 -9.32 10.61
C LEU A 95 -10.50 -9.05 11.57
N ARG A 96 -10.31 -9.39 12.84
CA ARG A 96 -11.23 -9.01 13.91
C ARG A 96 -10.58 -7.94 14.77
N HIS A 97 -11.30 -6.84 14.94
CA HIS A 97 -10.95 -5.78 15.88
C HIS A 97 -11.93 -5.83 17.05
N TYR A 98 -11.42 -5.72 18.26
CA TYR A 98 -12.19 -5.58 19.48
C TYR A 98 -11.79 -4.25 20.11
N ASP A 99 -12.78 -3.46 20.49
CA ASP A 99 -12.62 -2.15 21.12
C ASP A 99 -12.36 -2.26 22.63
#